data_AF-A0A5K1H8I3-F1
#
_entry.id   AF-A0A5K1H8I3-F1
#
_cell.length_a   1.000
_cell.length_b   1.000
_cell.length_c   1.000
_cell.angle_alpha   90.00
_cell.angle_beta   90.00
_cell.angle_gamma   90.00
#
_symmetry.space_group_name_H-M   'P 1'
#
loop_
_entity.id
_entity.type
_entity.pdbx_description
1 polymer ?
#
loop_
_entity_poly.entity_id
_entity_poly.type
_entity_poly.pdbx_seq_one_letter_code
_entity_poly.pdbx_strand_id
1 'polypeptide(L)' 'DIPRKEVPDAIEKCHKAGITVRMVTGDNIITAKAIAKDIGIIKEGEDFLAM' A
#
# COMPACT_ATOMS: atom_id res chain seq x y z
N ASP A 1 -7.47 3.67 12.68
CA ASP A 1 -7.63 4.96 11.99
C ASP A 1 -7.98 4.69 10.54
N ILE A 2 -8.69 5.59 9.87
CA ILE A 2 -9.02 5.44 8.44
C ILE A 2 -7.95 6.12 7.57
N PRO A 3 -7.53 5.52 6.44
CA PRO A 3 -6.63 6.19 5.52
C PRO A 3 -7.19 7.53 5.05
N ARG A 4 -6.32 8.51 4.82
CA ARG A 4 -6.76 9.78 4.24
C ARG A 4 -7.26 9.55 2.81
N LYS A 5 -8.30 10.28 2.42
CA LYS A 5 -9.00 10.07 1.14
C LYS A 5 -8.10 10.27 -0.08
N GLU A 6 -7.06 11.09 0.05
CA GLU A 6 -6.11 11.39 -1.01
C GLU A 6 -5.02 10.32 -1.22
N VAL A 7 -4.88 9.36 -0.31
CA VAL A 7 -3.78 8.38 -0.32
C VAL A 7 -3.79 7.47 -1.56
N PRO A 8 -4.93 6.88 -1.96
CA PRO A 8 -4.97 6.01 -3.14
C PRO A 8 -4.52 6.73 -4.43
N ASP A 9 -5.00 7.96 -4.64
CA ASP A 9 -4.64 8.78 -5.81
C ASP A 9 -3.14 9.13 -5.84
N ALA A 10 -2.54 9.38 -4.67
CA ALA A 10 -1.11 9.66 -4.57
C ALA A 10 -0.28 8.41 -4.91
N ILE A 11 -0.68 7.24 -4.42
CA ILE A 11 0.00 5.98 -4.73
C ILE A 11 -0.10 5.66 -6.22
N GLU A 12 -1.27 5.87 -6.83
CA GLU A 12 -1.45 5.66 -8.27
C GLU A 12 -0.52 6.55 -9.11
N LYS A 13 -0.33 7.82 -8.72
CA LYS A 13 0.62 8.73 -9.37
C LYS A 13 2.07 8.23 -9.24
N CYS A 14 2.47 7.75 -8.06
CA CYS A 14 3.79 7.15 -7.86
C CYS A 14 4.00 5.94 -8.78
N HIS A 15 3.03 5.04 -8.86
CA HIS A 15 3.09 3.88 -9.74
C HIS A 15 3.18 4.26 -11.22
N LYS A 16 2.39 5.25 -11.67
CA LYS A 16 2.46 5.79 -13.05
C LYS A 16 3.82 6.43 -13.36
N ALA A 17 4.50 6.98 -12.37
CA ALA A 17 5.84 7.52 -12.48
C ALA A 17 6.96 6.46 -12.39
N GLY A 18 6.63 5.17 -12.23
CA GLY A 18 7.61 4.09 -12.06
C GLY A 18 8.25 4.05 -10.66
N ILE A 19 7.64 4.69 -9.66
CA ILE A 19 8.12 4.73 -8.28
C ILE A 19 7.48 3.60 -7.48
N THR A 20 8.30 2.78 -6.82
CA THR A 20 7.84 1.71 -5.92
C THR A 20 7.53 2.27 -4.54
N VAL A 21 6.26 2.17 -4.11
CA VAL A 21 5.84 2.53 -2.75
C VAL A 21 6.10 1.37 -1.78
N ARG A 22 6.66 1.65 -0.61
CA ARG A 22 6.90 0.65 0.45
C ARG A 22 6.30 1.14 1.78
N MET A 23 5.53 0.26 2.44
CA MET A 23 4.98 0.52 3.77
C MET A 23 5.96 0.02 4.84
N VAL A 24 6.23 0.87 5.84
CA VAL A 24 6.96 0.48 7.05
C VAL A 24 6.05 0.78 8.23
N THR A 25 5.75 -0.24 9.04
CA THR A 25 4.86 -0.13 10.19
C THR A 25 5.27 -1.12 11.27
N GLY A 26 4.97 -0.79 12.53
CA GLY A 26 5.09 -1.71 13.66
C GLY A 26 3.81 -2.49 13.97
N ASP A 27 2.79 -2.37 13.10
CA ASP A 27 1.51 -3.05 13.25
C ASP A 27 1.59 -4.53 12.83
N ASN A 28 0.56 -5.30 13.18
CA ASN A 28 0.45 -6.70 12.78
C ASN A 28 0.40 -6.84 11.24
N ILE A 29 1.05 -7.89 10.72
CA ILE A 29 1.14 -8.19 9.29
C ILE A 29 -0.22 -8.30 8.59
N ILE A 30 -1.24 -8.84 9.26
CA ILE A 30 -2.58 -8.99 8.69
C ILE A 30 -3.20 -7.61 8.46
N THR A 31 -3.09 -6.73 9.45
CA THR A 31 -3.59 -5.35 9.37
C THR A 31 -2.82 -4.56 8.31
N ALA A 32 -1.49 -4.65 8.32
CA ALA A 32 -0.65 -3.97 7.34
C ALA A 32 -0.98 -4.40 5.91
N LYS A 33 -1.18 -5.71 5.68
CA LYS A 33 -1.55 -6.24 4.37
C LYS A 33 -2.95 -5.76 3.94
N ALA A 34 -3.92 -5.75 4.84
CA ALA A 34 -5.27 -5.27 4.54
C ALA A 34 -5.25 -3.78 4.14
N ILE A 35 -4.54 -2.94 4.91
CA ILE A 35 -4.40 -1.51 4.63
C ILE A 35 -3.64 -1.29 3.32
N ALA A 36 -2.52 -1.99 3.11
CA ALA A 36 -1.72 -1.85 1.90
C ALA A 36 -2.49 -2.23 0.62
N LYS A 37 -3.41 -3.20 0.70
CA LYS A 37 -4.36 -3.51 -0.38
C LYS A 37 -5.41 -2.42 -0.57
N ASP A 38 -6.04 -1.99 0.52
CA ASP A 38 -7.12 -0.99 0.50
C ASP A 38 -6.67 0.34 -0.14
N ILE A 39 -5.46 0.79 0.18
CA ILE A 39 -4.92 2.04 -0.36
C ILE A 39 -4.14 1.86 -1.68
N GLY A 40 -4.00 0.63 -2.17
CA GLY A 40 -3.40 0.34 -3.47
C GLY A 40 -1.86 0.34 -3.51
N ILE A 41 -1.18 0.13 -2.37
CA ILE A 41 0.27 -0.19 -2.36
C ILE A 41 0.52 -1.55 -2.98
N ILE A 42 -0.36 -2.53 -2.70
CA ILE A 42 -0.30 -3.89 -3.26
C ILE A 42 -1.52 -4.06 -4.17
N LYS A 43 -1.31 -4.47 -5.43
CA LYS A 43 -2.42 -4.79 -6.33
C LYS A 43 -2.87 -6.25 -6.17
N GLU A 44 -4.11 -6.53 -6.54
CA GLU A 44 -4.60 -7.92 -6.59
C GLU A 44 -3.75 -8.75 -7.55
N GLY A 45 -3.29 -9.91 -7.08
CA GLY A 45 -2.42 -10.80 -7.83
C GLY A 45 -0.92 -10.43 -7.84
N GLU A 46 -0.49 -9.37 -7.18
CA GLU A 46 0.95 -9.07 -7.03
C GLU A 46 1.61 -9.89 -5.92
N ASP A 47 2.83 -10.32 -6.18
CA ASP A 47 3.69 -10.94 -5.18
C ASP A 47 4.03 -9.93 -4.07
N PHE A 48 3.77 -10.36 -2.83
CA PHE A 48 4.01 -9.56 -1.63
C PHE A 48 5.14 -10.17 -0.81
N LEU A 49 6.18 -9.38 -0.58
CA LEU A 49 7.25 -9.72 0.36
C LEU A 49 7.08 -8.90 1.65
N ALA A 50 6.79 -9.58 2.75
CA ALA A 50 6.96 -9.04 4.10
C ALA A 50 8.24 -9.61 4.69
N MET A 51 8.97 -8.75 5.41
CA MET A 51 10.16 -9.11 6.19
C MET A 51 9.92 -8.78 7.65
#